data_AF-A0A963HDW0-F1
#
_entry.id   AF-A0A963HDW0-F1
#
_cell.length_a   1.000
_cell.length_b   1.000
_cell.length_c   1.000
_cell.angle_alpha   90.00
_cell.angle_beta   90.00
_cell.angle_gamma   90.00
#
_symmetry.space_group_name_H-M   'P 1'
#
loop_
_entity.id
_entity.type
_entity.pdbx_description
1 polymer ?
#
loop_
_entity_poly.entity_id
_entity_poly.type
_entity_poly.pdbx_seq_one_letter_code
_entity_poly.pdbx_strand_id
1 'polypeptide(L)'
;MRFSRSSAWRLAFTLLLLFVVPVGVALSRHLSDDARPGDWRSARHDSSGQAPDPQQTPAAVIQVYAARAFGWRGVFGVHTWIATKNSDAERYTRLEVVGWGVQRGIDAVRIHHGEADGYWYGNAPT
;
A
#
# COMPACT_ATOMS: atom_id res chain seq x y z
N MET A 1 -34.40 -9.01 -33.73
CA MET A 1 -33.05 -9.50 -34.10
C MET A 1 -32.80 -10.84 -33.42
N ARG A 2 -32.67 -11.95 -34.17
CA ARG A 2 -32.30 -13.27 -33.64
C ARG A 2 -30.78 -13.40 -33.70
N PHE A 3 -30.11 -13.41 -32.55
CA PHE A 3 -28.69 -13.73 -32.49
C PHE A 3 -28.49 -15.22 -32.83
N SER A 4 -27.56 -15.52 -33.74
CA SER A 4 -27.13 -16.89 -34.01
C SER A 4 -26.38 -17.47 -32.81
N ARG A 5 -26.47 -18.78 -32.59
CA ARG A 5 -25.68 -19.51 -31.57
C ARG A 5 -24.18 -19.18 -31.66
N SER A 6 -23.67 -18.94 -32.87
CA SER A 6 -22.27 -18.54 -33.10
C SER A 6 -21.95 -17.11 -32.66
N SER A 7 -22.88 -16.17 -32.77
CA SER A 7 -22.70 -14.79 -32.26
C SER A 7 -22.72 -14.73 -30.73
N ALA A 8 -23.54 -15.55 -30.07
CA ALA A 8 -23.56 -15.64 -28.61
C ALA A 8 -22.24 -16.22 -28.05
N TRP A 9 -21.69 -17.25 -28.71
CA TRP A 9 -20.39 -17.82 -28.37
C TRP A 9 -19.23 -16.86 -28.56
N ARG A 10 -19.23 -16.10 -29.67
CA ARG A 10 -18.23 -15.05 -29.89
C ARG A 10 -18.28 -14.00 -28.79
N LEU A 11 -19.48 -13.53 -28.41
CA LEU A 11 -19.63 -12.57 -27.33
C LEU A 11 -19.13 -13.12 -25.99
N ALA A 12 -19.52 -14.35 -25.64
CA ALA A 12 -19.07 -15.00 -24.41
C ALA A 12 -17.55 -15.16 -24.36
N PHE A 13 -16.93 -15.55 -25.48
CA PHE A 13 -15.48 -15.69 -25.59
C PHE A 13 -14.76 -14.33 -25.49
N THR A 14 -15.30 -13.29 -26.13
CA THR A 14 -14.76 -11.93 -26.02
C THR A 14 -14.85 -11.41 -24.58
N LEU A 15 -15.98 -11.61 -23.90
CA LEU A 15 -16.14 -11.23 -22.49
C LEU A 15 -15.21 -12.03 -21.58
N LEU A 16 -15.02 -13.32 -21.84
CA LEU A 16 -14.07 -14.16 -21.11
C LEU A 16 -12.63 -13.63 -21.29
N LEU A 17 -12.21 -13.33 -22.53
CA LEU A 17 -10.89 -12.76 -22.79
C LEU A 17 -10.70 -11.41 -22.10
N LEU A 18 -11.70 -10.54 -22.12
CA LEU A 18 -11.67 -9.26 -21.41
C LEU A 18 -11.48 -9.40 -19.90
N PHE A 19 -11.84 -10.53 -19.31
CA PHE A 19 -11.63 -10.81 -17.90
C PHE A 19 -10.31 -11.56 -17.62
N VAL A 20 -10.01 -12.57 -18.42
CA VAL A 20 -8.84 -13.44 -18.24
C VAL A 20 -7.53 -12.72 -18.56
N VAL A 21 -7.51 -11.88 -19.60
CA VAL A 21 -6.28 -11.20 -20.03
C VAL A 21 -5.78 -10.20 -18.95
N PRO A 22 -6.59 -9.28 -18.41
CA PRO A 22 -6.14 -8.39 -17.33
C PRO A 22 -5.71 -9.15 -16.07
N VAL A 23 -6.41 -10.22 -15.70
CA VAL A 23 -6.04 -11.07 -14.56
C VAL A 23 -4.70 -11.77 -14.81
N GLY A 24 -4.49 -12.30 -16.02
CA GLY A 24 -3.22 -12.93 -16.40
C GLY A 24 -2.04 -11.96 -16.37
N VAL A 25 -2.23 -10.73 -16.86
CA VAL A 25 -1.21 -9.66 -16.79
C VAL A 25 -0.94 -9.26 -15.33
N ALA A 26 -1.98 -9.08 -14.51
CA ALA A 26 -1.84 -8.75 -13.10
C ALA A 26 -1.10 -9.85 -12.32
N LEU A 27 -1.42 -11.12 -12.57
CA LEU A 27 -0.76 -12.27 -11.96
C LEU A 27 0.69 -12.39 -12.40
N SER A 28 0.97 -12.24 -13.71
CA SER A 28 2.34 -12.26 -14.23
C SER A 28 3.17 -11.17 -13.58
N ARG A 29 2.65 -9.94 -13.48
CA ARG A 29 3.33 -8.85 -12.75
C ARG A 29 3.53 -9.17 -11.28
N HIS A 30 2.55 -9.80 -10.63
CA HIS A 30 2.68 -10.18 -9.22
C HIS A 30 3.76 -11.24 -8.99
N LEU A 31 3.94 -12.16 -9.94
CA LEU A 31 4.94 -13.24 -9.86
C LEU A 31 6.35 -12.81 -10.31
N SER A 32 6.45 -11.79 -11.18
CA SER A 32 7.73 -11.31 -11.73
C SER A 32 8.34 -10.13 -10.96
N ASP A 33 7.67 -9.63 -9.94
CA ASP A 33 8.14 -8.47 -9.16
C ASP A 33 9.06 -8.93 -8.03
N ASP A 34 10.32 -9.23 -8.36
CA ASP A 34 11.35 -9.69 -7.42
C ASP A 34 11.63 -8.67 -6.30
N ALA A 35 11.24 -7.40 -6.50
CA ALA A 35 11.36 -6.35 -5.50
C ALA A 35 10.28 -6.42 -4.41
N ARG A 36 9.21 -7.22 -4.60
CA ARG A 36 8.17 -7.40 -3.58
C ARG A 36 8.58 -8.47 -2.57
N PRO A 37 8.65 -8.14 -1.27
CA PRO A 37 8.86 -9.15 -0.23
C PRO A 37 7.71 -10.16 -0.26
N GLY A 38 8.03 -11.45 -0.44
CA GLY A 38 7.05 -12.53 -0.36
C GLY A 38 6.47 -12.74 1.06
N ASP A 39 7.22 -12.31 2.09
CA ASP A 39 6.77 -12.28 3.48
C ASP A 39 6.80 -10.83 4.01
N TRP A 40 5.74 -10.44 4.70
CA TRP A 40 5.63 -9.12 5.33
C TRP A 40 6.72 -8.90 6.39
N ARG A 41 7.25 -9.98 6.99
CA ARG A 41 8.28 -9.91 8.03
C ARG A 41 9.63 -9.39 7.54
N SER A 42 9.97 -9.63 6.28
CA SER A 42 11.22 -9.20 5.66
C SER A 42 11.05 -7.94 4.81
N ALA A 43 9.86 -7.34 4.84
CA ALA A 43 9.57 -6.18 4.04
C ALA A 43 10.33 -4.94 4.53
N ARG A 44 10.70 -4.06 3.59
CA ARG A 44 11.30 -2.77 3.93
C ARG A 44 10.32 -1.89 4.69
N HIS A 45 10.85 -1.23 5.72
CA HIS A 45 10.16 -0.29 6.62
C HIS A 45 11.01 0.96 6.91
N ASP A 46 12.22 1.02 6.35
CA ASP A 46 13.13 2.16 6.43
C ASP A 46 12.54 3.41 5.74
N SER A 47 13.13 4.57 6.02
CA SER A 47 12.72 5.85 5.43
C SER A 47 12.89 5.85 3.91
N SER A 48 12.02 6.58 3.22
CA SER A 48 12.15 6.83 1.78
C SER A 48 12.91 8.12 1.44
N GLY A 49 13.35 8.89 2.44
CA GLY A 49 14.11 10.13 2.30
C GLY A 49 13.30 11.38 1.93
N GLN A 50 11.97 11.31 2.01
CA GLN A 50 11.04 12.42 1.79
C GLN A 50 10.84 13.29 3.03
N ALA A 51 10.90 12.68 4.22
CA ALA A 51 10.75 13.42 5.47
C ALA A 51 12.06 14.16 5.81
N PRO A 52 12.00 15.43 6.25
CA PRO A 52 13.20 16.12 6.70
C PRO A 52 13.72 15.49 7.99
N ASP A 53 15.04 15.46 8.16
CA ASP A 53 15.69 14.92 9.37
C ASP A 53 15.14 15.67 10.60
N PRO A 54 14.51 14.95 11.55
CA PRO A 54 13.87 15.59 12.70
C PRO A 54 14.85 16.34 13.60
N GLN A 55 16.14 15.93 13.62
CA GLN A 55 17.19 16.57 14.42
C GLN A 55 17.73 17.85 13.77
N GLN A 56 17.59 17.98 12.44
CA GLN A 56 18.04 19.15 11.69
C GLN A 56 16.90 20.14 11.40
N THR A 57 15.68 19.84 11.85
CA THR A 57 14.47 20.61 11.54
C THR A 57 13.80 21.07 12.84
N PRO A 58 14.12 22.25 13.40
CA PRO A 58 13.53 22.68 14.68
C PRO A 58 12.03 23.00 14.58
N ALA A 59 11.51 23.32 13.39
CA ALA A 59 10.09 23.62 13.21
C ALA A 59 9.19 22.39 13.44
N ALA A 60 7.93 22.65 13.81
CA ALA A 60 6.88 21.63 13.80
C ALA A 60 6.58 21.19 12.35
N VAL A 61 6.32 19.89 12.16
CA VAL A 61 6.07 19.28 10.85
C VAL A 61 4.84 18.38 10.93
N ILE A 62 3.97 18.47 9.93
CA ILE A 62 2.87 17.53 9.70
C ILE A 62 2.95 17.08 8.25
N GLN A 63 3.01 15.78 8.04
CA GLN A 63 3.03 15.16 6.71
C GLN A 63 1.98 14.05 6.65
N VAL A 64 1.39 13.89 5.46
CA VAL A 64 0.41 12.84 5.18
C VAL A 64 0.96 12.01 4.05
N TYR A 65 0.94 10.69 4.23
CA TYR A 65 1.53 9.76 3.30
C TYR A 65 0.51 8.71 2.85
N ALA A 66 0.69 8.22 1.63
CA ALA A 66 -0.02 7.08 1.10
C ALA A 66 0.94 6.11 0.41
N ALA A 67 0.79 4.81 0.63
CA ALA A 67 1.52 3.78 -0.09
C ALA A 67 0.59 2.65 -0.50
N ARG A 68 0.89 1.92 -1.59
CA ARG A 68 0.07 0.77 -2.01
C ARG A 68 -0.04 -0.24 -0.87
N ALA A 69 -1.25 -0.74 -0.60
CA ALA A 69 -1.46 -1.71 0.45
C ALA A 69 -0.64 -3.01 0.17
N PHE A 70 -0.25 -3.71 1.23
CA PHE A 70 0.57 -4.91 1.10
C PHE A 70 -0.15 -6.03 0.32
N GLY A 71 0.59 -6.72 -0.55
CA GLY A 71 0.11 -7.83 -1.36
C GLY A 71 -0.96 -7.44 -2.39
N TRP A 72 -1.87 -8.37 -2.69
CA TRP A 72 -2.93 -8.20 -3.70
C TRP A 72 -3.88 -7.03 -3.40
N ARG A 73 -4.03 -6.66 -2.11
CA ARG A 73 -4.85 -5.52 -1.68
C ARG A 73 -4.33 -4.22 -2.28
N GLY A 74 -3.02 -4.16 -2.54
CA GLY A 74 -2.38 -3.06 -3.23
C GLY A 74 -3.07 -2.75 -4.56
N VAL A 75 -3.58 -3.74 -5.31
CA VAL A 75 -4.28 -3.51 -6.60
C VAL A 75 -5.43 -2.52 -6.44
N PHE A 76 -6.17 -2.61 -5.35
CA PHE A 76 -7.42 -1.89 -5.12
C PHE A 76 -7.26 -0.65 -4.23
N GLY A 77 -6.17 -0.55 -3.46
CA GLY A 77 -6.09 0.48 -2.44
C GLY A 77 -4.69 0.80 -1.93
N VAL A 78 -4.67 1.84 -1.11
CA VAL A 78 -3.50 2.37 -0.42
C VAL A 78 -3.71 2.27 1.08
N HIS A 79 -2.61 2.23 1.82
CA HIS A 79 -2.56 2.48 3.25
C HIS A 79 -2.06 3.91 3.48
N THR A 80 -2.76 4.66 4.33
CA THR A 80 -2.46 6.07 4.61
C THR A 80 -2.12 6.27 6.08
N TRP A 81 -1.23 7.21 6.35
CA TRP A 81 -0.88 7.61 7.70
C TRP A 81 -0.51 9.08 7.79
N ILE A 82 -0.52 9.61 9.01
CA ILE A 82 -0.10 10.97 9.32
C ILE A 82 1.15 10.87 10.18
N ALA A 83 2.18 11.65 9.84
CA ALA A 83 3.36 11.83 10.66
C ALA A 83 3.39 13.25 11.21
N THR A 84 3.55 13.38 12.52
CA THR A 84 3.59 14.67 13.22
C THR A 84 4.89 14.79 14.02
N LYS A 85 5.49 15.97 14.00
CA LYS A 85 6.62 16.35 14.84
C LYS A 85 6.33 17.71 15.46
N ASN A 86 6.44 17.82 16.77
CA ASN A 86 6.37 19.12 17.44
C ASN A 86 7.65 19.91 17.19
N SER A 87 7.63 21.22 17.44
CA SER A 87 8.85 22.02 17.44
C SER A 87 9.89 21.41 18.38
N ASP A 88 11.14 21.40 17.93
CA ASP A 88 12.32 20.91 18.64
C ASP A 88 12.28 19.41 19.03
N ALA A 89 11.26 18.65 18.60
CA ALA A 89 11.19 17.22 18.86
C ALA A 89 12.18 16.42 17.99
N GLU A 90 12.86 15.45 18.59
CA GLU A 90 13.91 14.63 17.94
C GLU A 90 13.36 13.52 17.03
N ARG A 91 12.06 13.22 17.10
CA ARG A 91 11.43 12.10 16.37
C ARG A 91 10.02 12.46 15.93
N TYR A 92 9.59 11.82 14.85
CA TYR A 92 8.20 11.84 14.42
C TYR A 92 7.34 10.89 15.27
N THR A 93 6.06 11.24 15.38
CA THR A 93 4.99 10.37 15.83
C THR A 93 4.12 10.03 14.63
N ARG A 94 3.93 8.74 14.40
CA ARG A 94 3.13 8.21 13.29
C ARG A 94 1.78 7.75 13.82
N LEU A 95 0.72 8.20 13.14
CA LEU A 95 -0.67 7.89 13.43
C LEU A 95 -1.28 7.19 12.21
N GLU A 96 -1.76 5.97 12.41
CA GLU A 96 -2.28 5.16 11.32
C GLU A 96 -3.39 4.21 11.77
N VAL A 97 -4.21 3.75 10.82
CA VAL A 97 -5.26 2.78 11.09
C VAL A 97 -4.88 1.43 10.51
N VAL A 98 -4.65 0.44 11.37
CA VAL A 98 -4.18 -0.89 10.97
C VAL A 98 -5.18 -1.94 11.43
N GLY A 99 -5.77 -2.65 10.47
CA GLY A 99 -6.75 -3.71 10.75
C GLY A 99 -6.15 -4.99 11.34
N TRP A 100 -4.84 -5.21 11.22
CA TRP A 100 -4.21 -6.43 11.71
C TRP A 100 -4.22 -6.50 13.24
N GLY A 101 -4.80 -7.58 13.76
CA GLY A 101 -4.89 -7.86 15.19
C GLY A 101 -6.05 -7.17 15.91
N VAL A 102 -6.87 -6.37 15.22
CA VAL A 102 -8.05 -5.73 15.83
C VAL A 102 -9.03 -6.76 16.39
N GLN A 103 -9.27 -7.85 15.66
CA GLN A 103 -10.10 -8.97 16.15
C GLN A 103 -9.51 -9.67 17.39
N ARG A 104 -8.23 -9.46 17.69
CA ARG A 104 -7.54 -9.98 18.89
C ARG A 104 -7.42 -8.94 19.99
N GLY A 105 -8.15 -7.82 19.90
CA GLY A 105 -8.19 -6.77 20.92
C GLY A 105 -7.09 -5.72 20.82
N ILE A 106 -6.33 -5.66 19.72
CA ILE A 106 -5.36 -4.58 19.51
C ILE A 106 -6.06 -3.36 18.90
N ASP A 107 -5.73 -2.15 19.33
CA ASP A 107 -6.36 -0.92 18.84
C ASP A 107 -6.30 -0.79 17.31
N ALA A 108 -7.37 -0.26 16.71
CA ALA A 108 -7.37 0.00 15.26
C ALA A 108 -6.46 1.19 14.92
N VAL A 109 -6.46 2.22 15.76
CA VAL A 109 -5.57 3.38 15.64
C VAL A 109 -4.25 3.07 16.33
N ARG A 110 -3.14 3.20 15.61
CA ARG A 110 -1.78 3.03 16.12
C ARG A 110 -1.10 4.38 16.20
N ILE A 111 -0.53 4.65 17.36
CA ILE A 111 0.26 5.85 17.64
C ILE A 111 1.60 5.37 18.17
N HIS A 112 2.67 5.62 17.44
CA HIS A 112 4.02 5.20 17.83
C HIS A 112 5.08 6.09 17.17
N HIS A 113 6.30 6.01 17.69
CA HIS A 113 7.46 6.57 17.02
C HIS A 113 7.89 5.65 15.88
N GLY A 114 8.12 6.22 14.71
CA GLY A 114 8.55 5.49 13.52
C GLY A 114 8.95 6.46 12.42
N GLU A 115 9.50 5.91 11.34
CA GLU A 115 9.87 6.68 10.16
C GLU A 115 8.61 7.35 9.57
N ALA A 116 8.66 8.68 9.44
CA ALA A 116 7.55 9.46 8.93
C ALA A 116 7.15 9.01 7.53
N ASP A 117 8.13 8.78 6.67
CA ASP A 117 8.03 8.37 5.28
C ASP A 117 8.50 6.93 5.06
N GLY A 118 8.35 6.09 6.09
CA GLY A 118 8.76 4.69 6.05
C GLY A 118 8.00 3.89 5.00
N TYR A 119 8.69 2.98 4.31
CA TYR A 119 8.05 2.06 3.36
C TYR A 119 6.90 1.27 4.02
N TRP A 120 5.75 1.19 3.34
CA TRP A 120 4.65 0.34 3.77
C TRP A 120 4.83 -1.06 3.22
N TYR A 121 5.50 -1.91 4.02
CA TYR A 121 5.82 -3.29 3.65
C TYR A 121 6.44 -3.37 2.25
N GLY A 122 7.50 -2.60 2.02
CA GLY A 122 8.21 -2.53 0.74
C GLY A 122 7.58 -1.62 -0.32
N ASN A 123 6.41 -1.02 -0.09
CA ASN A 123 5.85 -0.01 -0.99
C ASN A 123 6.28 1.40 -0.57
N ALA A 124 6.92 2.14 -1.48
CA ALA A 124 7.30 3.52 -1.25
C ALA A 124 6.06 4.39 -1.02
N PRO A 125 6.08 5.33 -0.06
CA PRO A 125 5.03 6.32 0.08
C PRO A 125 5.13 7.42 -0.97
N THR A 126 4.00 8.11 -1.15
CA THR A 126 3.85 9.40 -1.84
C THR A 126 3.20 10.41 -0.91
#